data_AF-A0A520TIJ0-F1
#
_entry.id   AF-A0A520TIJ0-F1
#
_cell.length_a   1.000
_cell.length_b   1.000
_cell.length_c   1.000
_cell.angle_alpha   90.00
_cell.angle_beta   90.00
_cell.angle_gamma   90.00
#
_symmetry.space_group_name_H-M   'P 1'
#
loop_
_entity.id
_entity.type
_entity.pdbx_description
1 polymer ?
#
loop_
_entity_poly.entity_id
_entity_poly.type
_entity_poly.pdbx_seq_one_letter_code
_entity_poly.pdbx_strand_id
1 'polypeptide(L)'
;MKNIDPHKVLDNANAFLIAANRLNEQRPISNTTNFELPIVPYVVSLSFALEMAMKAILATDRKFVRTHELLKLYNKLPELVKNETIVELNLTALEMRMKLSKANKSFEDWRYYYESTSLEVDPVFLTRLATVLRDICQRLFSEKNIVRVE
;
A
#
# COMPACT_ATOMS: atom_id res chain seq x y z
N MET A 1 1.92 -20.37 14.89
CA MET A 1 1.96 -19.07 14.17
C MET A 1 1.03 -18.11 14.91
N LYS A 2 1.42 -16.87 15.25
CA LYS A 2 0.51 -15.93 15.94
C LYS A 2 -0.74 -15.74 15.08
N ASN A 3 -1.93 -15.88 15.66
CA ASN A 3 -3.19 -15.59 14.98
C ASN A 3 -3.28 -14.07 14.81
N ILE A 4 -3.06 -13.59 13.58
CA ILE A 4 -3.09 -12.16 13.26
C ILE A 4 -4.49 -11.85 12.77
N ASP A 5 -5.13 -10.90 13.43
CA ASP A 5 -6.44 -10.40 13.05
C ASP A 5 -6.33 -9.53 11.80
N PRO A 6 -6.88 -9.95 10.64
CA PRO A 6 -6.80 -9.19 9.40
C PRO A 6 -7.46 -7.80 9.51
N HIS A 7 -8.47 -7.62 10.37
CA HIS A 7 -9.12 -6.33 10.57
C HIS A 7 -8.18 -5.32 11.21
N LYS A 8 -7.45 -5.71 12.27
CA LYS A 8 -6.44 -4.85 12.90
C LYS A 8 -5.33 -4.45 11.94
N VAL A 9 -4.95 -5.34 11.01
CA VAL A 9 -3.96 -5.02 9.99
C VAL A 9 -4.50 -4.00 9.00
N LEU A 10 -5.76 -4.15 8.56
CA LEU A 10 -6.42 -3.18 7.68
C LEU A 10 -6.65 -1.84 8.36
N ASP A 11 -7.03 -1.80 9.63
CA ASP A 11 -7.19 -0.55 10.39
C ASP A 11 -5.87 0.24 10.41
N ASN A 12 -4.75 -0.46 10.59
CA ASN A 12 -3.44 0.15 10.51
C ASN A 12 -3.13 0.65 9.09
N ALA A 13 -3.44 -0.13 8.05
CA ALA A 13 -3.31 0.31 6.66
C ALA A 13 -4.10 1.60 6.40
N ASN A 14 -5.34 1.69 6.90
CA ASN A 14 -6.20 2.86 6.79
C ASN A 14 -5.61 4.08 7.50
N ALA A 15 -5.10 3.92 8.72
CA ALA A 15 -4.47 5.01 9.46
C ALA A 15 -3.29 5.61 8.69
N PHE A 16 -2.42 4.77 8.11
CA PHE A 16 -1.28 5.23 7.32
C PHE A 16 -1.69 5.80 5.96
N LEU A 17 -2.75 5.27 5.32
CA LEU A 17 -3.28 5.85 4.08
C LEU A 17 -3.88 7.24 4.32
N ILE A 18 -4.60 7.43 5.43
CA ILE A 18 -5.11 8.74 5.85
C ILE A 18 -3.94 9.71 6.09
N ALA A 19 -2.90 9.27 6.79
CA ALA A 19 -1.70 10.08 7.00
C ALA A 19 -1.04 10.45 5.67
N ALA A 20 -0.85 9.48 4.76
CA ALA A 20 -0.28 9.71 3.44
C ALA A 20 -1.08 10.74 2.63
N ASN A 21 -2.41 10.65 2.63
CA ASN A 21 -3.27 11.61 1.94
C ASN A 21 -3.11 13.04 2.47
N ARG A 22 -3.01 13.20 3.80
CA ARG A 22 -2.76 14.51 4.43
C ARG A 22 -1.37 15.04 4.11
N LEU A 23 -0.36 14.16 4.06
CA LEU A 23 1.02 14.52 3.73
C LEU A 23 1.19 14.91 2.25
N ASN A 24 0.25 14.52 1.38
CA ASN A 24 0.24 14.91 -0.03
C ASN A 24 -0.39 16.30 -0.26
N GLU A 25 -0.88 16.96 0.79
CA GLU A 25 -1.38 18.33 0.71
C GLU A 25 -0.22 19.30 0.46
N GLN A 26 -0.25 20.02 -0.66
CA GLN A 26 0.67 21.13 -0.91
C GLN A 26 0.15 22.36 -0.16
N ARG A 27 0.96 22.88 0.77
CA ARG A 27 0.59 24.07 1.54
C ARG A 27 1.50 25.23 1.18
N PRO A 28 0.98 26.45 0.95
CA PRO A 28 1.81 27.58 0.60
C PRO A 28 2.70 27.96 1.78
N ILE A 29 3.97 28.23 1.49
CA ILE A 29 4.88 28.83 2.46
C ILE A 29 4.67 30.33 2.36
N SER A 30 4.12 30.91 3.43
CA SER A 30 3.65 32.30 3.57
C SER A 30 4.26 33.32 2.58
N ASN A 31 3.41 34.03 1.83
CA ASN A 31 3.78 35.10 0.88
C ASN A 31 4.81 34.74 -0.20
N THR A 32 5.01 33.45 -0.51
CA THR A 32 5.85 32.99 -1.62
C THR A 32 5.05 32.13 -2.62
N THR A 33 5.61 31.88 -3.79
CA THR A 33 5.11 30.87 -4.75
C THR A 33 5.54 29.44 -4.39
N ASN A 34 6.26 29.26 -3.28
CA ASN A 34 6.76 27.96 -2.85
C ASN A 34 5.71 27.24 -2.00
N PHE A 35 5.74 25.91 -2.08
CA PHE A 35 4.86 25.05 -1.31
C PHE A 35 5.69 24.08 -0.47
N GLU A 36 5.20 23.77 0.73
CA GLU A 36 5.71 22.65 1.51
C GLU A 36 5.00 21.37 1.07
N LEU A 37 5.81 20.32 0.86
CA LEU A 37 5.35 18.97 0.61
C LEU A 37 6.29 18.01 1.36
N PRO A 38 5.85 17.39 2.45
CA PRO A 38 6.67 16.44 3.20
C PRO A 38 6.73 15.10 2.44
N ILE A 39 7.47 15.09 1.32
CA ILE A 39 7.50 14.00 0.34
C ILE A 39 8.04 12.68 0.91
N VAL A 40 9.08 12.75 1.74
CA VAL A 40 9.68 11.55 2.36
C VAL A 40 8.68 10.83 3.27
N PRO A 41 8.08 11.47 4.30
CA PRO A 41 7.08 10.81 5.13
C PRO A 41 5.80 10.46 4.36
N TYR A 42 5.45 11.20 3.29
CA TYR A 42 4.36 10.81 2.40
C TYR A 42 4.63 9.44 1.76
N VAL A 43 5.79 9.25 1.11
CA VAL A 43 6.15 7.99 0.45
C VAL A 43 6.29 6.84 1.45
N VAL A 44 6.89 7.10 2.61
CA VAL A 44 7.05 6.08 3.67
C VAL A 44 5.68 5.64 4.19
N SER A 45 4.78 6.59 4.49
CA SER A 45 3.43 6.29 4.97
C SER A 45 2.63 5.50 3.94
N LEU A 46 2.74 5.89 2.67
CA LEU A 46 2.06 5.22 1.57
C LEU A 46 2.58 3.80 1.32
N SER A 47 3.90 3.62 1.34
CA SER A 47 4.54 2.31 1.20
C SER A 47 4.12 1.36 2.33
N PHE A 48 4.04 1.87 3.56
CA PHE A 48 3.61 1.08 4.71
C PHE A 48 2.12 0.75 4.68
N ALA A 49 1.26 1.70 4.29
CA ALA A 49 -0.16 1.45 4.09
C ALA A 49 -0.40 0.31 3.09
N LEU A 50 0.34 0.34 1.98
CA LEU A 50 0.29 -0.68 0.93
C LEU A 50 0.80 -2.05 1.42
N GLU A 51 1.90 -2.08 2.17
CA GLU A 51 2.41 -3.30 2.83
C GLU A 51 1.33 -3.93 3.74
N MET A 52 0.68 -3.10 4.56
CA MET A 52 -0.34 -3.55 5.50
C MET A 52 -1.60 -4.05 4.78
N ALA A 53 -2.09 -3.35 3.76
CA ALA A 53 -3.25 -3.79 2.98
C ALA A 53 -3.02 -5.18 2.37
N MET A 54 -1.87 -5.43 1.73
CA MET A 54 -1.55 -6.75 1.20
C MET A 54 -1.47 -7.82 2.31
N LYS A 55 -0.86 -7.48 3.45
CA LYS A 55 -0.79 -8.40 4.61
C LYS A 55 -2.17 -8.70 5.19
N ALA A 56 -3.10 -7.74 5.19
CA ALA A 56 -4.46 -7.94 5.65
C ALA A 56 -5.18 -8.99 4.77
N ILE A 57 -5.05 -8.90 3.43
CA ILE A 57 -5.58 -9.90 2.49
C ILE A 57 -4.97 -11.28 2.78
N LEU A 58 -3.64 -11.38 2.90
CA LEU A 58 -2.95 -12.64 3.15
C LEU A 58 -3.30 -13.28 4.50
N ALA A 59 -3.59 -12.46 5.51
CA ALA A 59 -4.01 -12.93 6.82
C ALA A 59 -5.39 -13.60 6.80
N THR A 60 -6.24 -13.29 5.81
CA THR A 60 -7.58 -13.93 5.69
C THR A 60 -7.53 -15.44 5.47
N ASP A 61 -6.44 -15.95 4.90
CA ASP A 61 -6.20 -17.38 4.66
C ASP A 61 -5.17 -17.97 5.64
N ARG A 62 -4.89 -17.26 6.75
CA ARG A 62 -3.82 -17.60 7.71
C ARG A 62 -2.45 -17.75 7.04
N LYS A 63 -2.20 -17.08 5.92
CA LYS A 63 -0.93 -17.09 5.17
C LYS A 63 -0.09 -15.85 5.45
N PHE A 64 -0.01 -15.42 6.71
CA PHE A 64 0.73 -14.20 7.05
C PHE A 64 2.21 -14.31 6.68
N VAL A 65 2.74 -13.27 6.04
CA VAL A 65 4.12 -13.24 5.51
C VAL A 65 4.94 -12.19 6.26
N ARG A 66 6.13 -12.56 6.70
CA ARG A 66 7.08 -11.68 7.42
C ARG A 66 8.06 -10.93 6.50
N THR A 67 7.61 -10.50 5.32
CA THR A 67 8.43 -9.67 4.42
C THR A 67 7.88 -8.25 4.36
N HIS A 68 8.74 -7.31 4.01
CA HIS A 68 8.41 -5.90 3.77
C HIS A 68 8.47 -5.55 2.27
N GLU A 69 8.94 -6.49 1.44
CA GLU A 69 9.11 -6.27 0.00
C GLU A 69 7.77 -6.31 -0.72
N LEU A 70 7.35 -5.17 -1.28
CA LEU A 70 6.03 -5.01 -1.88
C LEU A 70 5.77 -6.00 -3.02
N LEU A 71 6.77 -6.25 -3.87
CA LEU A 71 6.63 -7.20 -4.98
C LEU A 71 6.46 -8.64 -4.47
N LYS A 72 7.16 -9.01 -3.39
CA LYS A 72 7.01 -10.34 -2.78
C LYS A 72 5.66 -10.53 -2.12
N LEU A 73 5.12 -9.49 -1.48
CA LEU A 73 3.76 -9.51 -0.94
C LEU A 73 2.73 -9.64 -2.06
N TYR A 74 2.85 -8.82 -3.10
CA TYR A 74 1.93 -8.83 -4.24
C TYR A 74 1.90 -10.19 -4.93
N ASN A 75 3.06 -10.80 -5.18
CA ASN A 75 3.15 -12.13 -5.80
C ASN A 75 2.49 -13.24 -4.99
N LYS A 76 2.27 -13.04 -3.68
CA LYS A 76 1.60 -14.00 -2.80
C LYS A 76 0.08 -13.78 -2.71
N LEU A 77 -0.43 -12.66 -3.21
CA LEU A 77 -1.87 -12.40 -3.21
C LEU A 77 -2.61 -13.44 -4.07
N PRO A 78 -3.88 -13.74 -3.75
CA PRO A 78 -4.72 -14.58 -4.59
C PRO A 78 -4.80 -14.05 -6.02
N GLU A 79 -4.89 -14.96 -7.01
CA GLU A 79 -4.94 -14.57 -8.43
C GLU A 79 -6.12 -13.63 -8.73
N LEU A 80 -7.27 -13.88 -8.09
CA LEU A 80 -8.46 -13.03 -8.19
C LEU A 80 -8.15 -11.58 -7.78
N VAL A 81 -7.45 -11.38 -6.66
CA VAL A 81 -7.06 -10.05 -6.17
C VAL A 81 -6.09 -9.38 -7.14
N LYS A 82 -5.08 -10.12 -7.64
CA LYS A 82 -4.11 -9.58 -8.62
C LYS A 82 -4.81 -9.14 -9.91
N ASN A 83 -5.67 -9.99 -10.46
CA ASN A 83 -6.43 -9.68 -11.67
C ASN A 83 -7.31 -8.46 -11.49
N GLU A 84 -8.01 -8.37 -10.35
CA GLU A 84 -8.83 -7.21 -10.04
C GLU A 84 -8.00 -5.93 -9.97
N THR A 85 -6.86 -5.93 -9.26
CA THR A 85 -5.99 -4.75 -9.18
C THR A 85 -5.44 -4.31 -10.53
N ILE A 86 -5.16 -5.24 -11.44
CA ILE A 86 -4.69 -4.97 -12.81
C ILE A 86 -5.80 -4.27 -13.61
N VAL A 87 -7.04 -4.76 -13.52
CA VAL A 87 -8.21 -4.18 -14.19
C VAL A 87 -8.52 -2.79 -13.65
N GLU A 88 -8.66 -2.63 -12.34
CA GLU A 88 -8.98 -1.35 -11.68
C GLU A 88 -7.93 -0.26 -11.93
N LEU A 89 -6.66 -0.65 -12.06
CA LEU A 89 -5.58 0.29 -12.34
C LEU A 89 -5.40 0.58 -13.83
N ASN A 90 -6.08 -0.16 -14.72
CA ASN A 90 -5.88 -0.14 -16.16
C ASN A 90 -4.39 -0.36 -16.52
N LEU A 91 -3.80 -1.43 -15.98
CA LEU A 91 -2.42 -1.81 -16.21
C LEU A 91 -2.35 -3.22 -16.81
N THR A 92 -1.22 -3.56 -17.41
CA THR A 92 -0.83 -4.95 -17.70
C THR A 92 -0.13 -5.57 -16.49
N ALA A 93 -0.05 -6.90 -16.46
CA ALA A 93 0.73 -7.62 -15.44
C ALA A 93 2.23 -7.23 -15.45
N LEU A 94 2.77 -6.90 -16.63
CA LEU A 94 4.15 -6.43 -16.77
C LEU A 94 4.34 -5.04 -16.16
N GLU A 95 3.47 -4.09 -16.46
CA GLU A 95 3.53 -2.74 -15.89
C GLU A 95 3.37 -2.76 -14.37
N MET A 96 2.43 -3.56 -13.85
CA MET A 96 2.26 -3.78 -12.42
C MET A 96 3.56 -4.26 -11.78
N ARG A 97 4.20 -5.30 -12.36
CA ARG A 97 5.47 -5.85 -11.87
C ARG A 97 6.58 -4.80 -11.90
N MET A 98 6.71 -4.05 -13.00
CA MET A 98 7.73 -3.01 -13.14
C MET A 98 7.56 -1.90 -12.09
N LYS A 99 6.33 -1.39 -11.94
CA LYS A 99 6.03 -0.33 -10.96
C LYS A 99 6.25 -0.80 -9.53
N LEU A 100 5.83 -2.02 -9.17
CA LEU A 100 6.11 -2.61 -7.85
C LEU A 100 7.59 -2.90 -7.63
N SER A 101 8.34 -3.31 -8.66
CA SER A 101 9.77 -3.55 -8.55
C SER A 101 10.53 -2.28 -8.21
N LYS A 102 10.15 -1.14 -8.80
CA LYS A 102 10.73 0.17 -8.45
C LYS A 102 10.40 0.58 -7.02
N ALA A 103 9.20 0.28 -6.53
CA ALA A 103 8.78 0.61 -5.18
C ALA A 103 9.13 -0.44 -4.12
N ASN A 104 9.80 -1.54 -4.48
CA ASN A 104 9.82 -2.78 -3.70
C ASN A 104 10.33 -2.59 -2.26
N LYS A 105 11.30 -1.69 -2.06
CA LYS A 105 11.91 -1.36 -0.78
C LYS A 105 11.67 0.08 -0.35
N SER A 106 10.68 0.77 -0.94
CA SER A 106 10.47 2.20 -0.71
C SER A 106 10.26 2.57 0.77
N PHE A 107 9.67 1.68 1.58
CA PHE A 107 9.55 1.92 3.02
C PHE A 107 10.91 2.02 3.73
N GLU A 108 11.89 1.22 3.33
CA GLU A 108 13.23 1.20 3.92
C GLU A 108 14.08 2.32 3.30
N ASP A 109 14.18 2.34 1.98
CA ASP A 109 15.11 3.20 1.25
C ASP A 109 14.81 4.69 1.45
N TRP A 110 13.53 5.08 1.49
CA TRP A 110 13.15 6.49 1.63
C TRP A 110 13.41 7.06 3.03
N ARG A 111 13.49 6.22 4.07
CA ARG A 111 13.85 6.69 5.42
C ARG A 111 15.31 7.17 5.50
N TYR A 112 16.15 6.62 4.65
CA TYR A 112 17.58 6.94 4.54
C TYR A 112 17.87 7.61 3.19
N TYR A 113 16.92 8.38 2.64
CA TYR A 113 17.09 8.97 1.30
C TYR A 113 18.34 9.84 1.17
N TYR A 114 18.81 10.43 2.28
CA TYR A 114 20.02 11.24 2.35
C TYR A 114 21.32 10.45 2.13
N GLU A 115 21.27 9.12 2.21
CA GLU A 115 22.38 8.21 1.90
C GLU A 115 22.41 7.79 0.43
N SER A 116 21.33 8.06 -0.33
CA SER A 116 21.18 7.66 -1.73
C SER A 116 21.46 8.80 -2.70
N THR A 117 22.06 8.48 -3.85
CA THR A 117 22.27 9.45 -4.94
C THR A 117 20.98 9.77 -5.71
N SER A 118 20.04 8.82 -5.75
CA SER A 118 18.73 8.97 -6.39
C SER A 118 17.79 7.86 -5.94
N LEU A 119 16.54 8.19 -5.65
CA LEU A 119 15.46 7.22 -5.45
C LEU A 119 14.33 7.54 -6.43
N GLU A 120 13.75 6.51 -7.05
CA GLU A 120 12.61 6.65 -7.94
C GLU A 120 11.39 5.99 -7.29
N VAL A 121 10.26 6.69 -7.28
CA VAL A 121 8.97 6.12 -6.90
C VAL A 121 7.86 6.79 -7.71
N ASP A 122 6.78 6.05 -7.96
CA ASP A 122 5.56 6.57 -8.57
C ASP A 122 4.48 6.68 -7.47
N PRO A 123 4.39 7.82 -6.77
CA PRO A 123 3.46 7.97 -5.64
C PRO A 123 1.99 7.95 -6.09
N VAL A 124 1.71 8.33 -7.35
CA VAL A 124 0.35 8.25 -7.92
C VAL A 124 -0.06 6.79 -8.07
N PHE A 125 0.81 5.96 -8.64
CA PHE A 125 0.57 4.51 -8.71
C PHE A 125 0.37 3.91 -7.32
N LEU A 126 1.25 4.22 -6.36
CA LEU A 126 1.15 3.66 -5.02
C LEU A 126 -0.16 4.06 -4.32
N THR A 127 -0.61 5.31 -4.50
CA THR A 127 -1.87 5.83 -3.93
C THR A 127 -3.06 5.08 -4.52
N ARG A 128 -3.10 4.93 -5.86
CA ARG A 128 -4.16 4.18 -6.53
C ARG A 128 -4.17 2.72 -6.10
N LEU A 129 -3.02 2.05 -6.07
CA LEU A 129 -2.92 0.64 -5.67
C LEU A 129 -3.34 0.43 -4.21
N ALA A 130 -2.90 1.29 -3.28
CA ALA A 130 -3.29 1.22 -1.87
C ALA A 130 -4.80 1.39 -1.70
N THR A 131 -5.41 2.30 -2.48
CA THR A 131 -6.86 2.53 -2.49
C THR A 131 -7.62 1.30 -2.97
N VAL A 132 -7.24 0.73 -4.12
CA VAL A 132 -7.88 -0.48 -4.67
C VAL A 132 -7.76 -1.66 -3.70
N LEU A 133 -6.58 -1.91 -3.14
CA LEU A 133 -6.38 -3.02 -2.20
C LEU A 133 -7.17 -2.83 -0.90
N ARG A 134 -7.30 -1.60 -0.41
CA ARG A 134 -8.17 -1.29 0.73
C ARG A 134 -9.63 -1.67 0.42
N ASP A 135 -10.12 -1.27 -0.75
CA ASP A 135 -11.52 -1.51 -1.13
C ASP A 135 -11.79 -3.01 -1.31
N ILE A 136 -10.84 -3.75 -1.90
CA ILE A 136 -10.85 -5.21 -1.95
C ILE A 136 -10.91 -5.81 -0.53
N CYS A 137 -10.08 -5.33 0.41
CA CYS A 137 -10.11 -5.82 1.79
C CYS A 137 -11.47 -5.60 2.45
N GLN A 138 -12.04 -4.39 2.29
CA GLN A 138 -13.35 -4.05 2.87
C GLN A 138 -14.46 -4.97 2.35
N ARG A 139 -14.46 -5.28 1.04
CA ARG A 139 -15.43 -6.23 0.46
C ARG A 139 -15.22 -7.65 0.98
N LEU A 140 -13.98 -8.17 0.95
CA LEU A 140 -13.66 -9.50 1.46
C LEU A 140 -14.07 -9.68 2.93
N PHE A 141 -13.93 -8.64 3.74
CA PHE A 141 -14.24 -8.71 5.17
C PHE A 141 -15.74 -8.56 5.44
N SER A 142 -16.46 -7.83 4.57
CA SER A 142 -17.91 -7.73 4.62
C SER A 142 -18.58 -9.05 4.20
N GLU A 143 -18.09 -9.69 3.13
CA GLU A 143 -18.60 -10.98 2.63
C GLU A 143 -18.35 -12.13 3.62
N LYS A 144 -17.18 -12.18 4.27
CA LYS A 144 -16.85 -13.22 5.27
C LYS A 144 -17.67 -13.09 6.57
N ASN A 145 -18.30 -11.94 6.84
CA ASN A 145 -19.24 -11.79 7.94
C ASN A 145 -20.61 -12.40 7.65
N ILE A 146 -20.98 -12.58 6.37
CA ILE A 146 -22.26 -13.19 5.98
C ILE A 146 -22.21 -14.71 6.15
N VAL A 147 -21.09 -15.35 5.82
CA VAL A 147 -20.92 -16.83 5.86
C VAL A 147 -20.70 -17.37 7.29
N ARG A 148 -20.49 -16.51 8.29
CA ARG A 148 -20.27 -16.92 9.69
C ARG A 148 -21.56 -16.92 10.54
N VAL A 149 -22.73 -16.69 9.93
CA VAL A 149 -24.03 -16.63 10.62
C VAL A 149 -24.85 -17.92 10.43
N GLU A 150 -24.22 -19.03 10.02
CA GLU A 150 -24.84 -20.36 9.96
C GLU A 150 -24.28 -21.31 11.03
#